data_AF-A0A9Q6P5G6-F1
#
_entry.id   AF-A0A9Q6P5G6-F1
#
_cell.length_a   1.000
_cell.length_b   1.000
_cell.length_c   1.000
_cell.angle_alpha   90.00
_cell.angle_beta   90.00
_cell.angle_gamma   90.00
#
_symmetry.space_group_name_H-M   'P 1'
#
loop_
_entity.id
_entity.type
_entity.pdbx_description
1 polymer ?
#
loop_
_entity_poly.entity_id
_entity_poly.type
_entity_poly.pdbx_seq_one_letter_code
_entity_poly.pdbx_strand_id
1 'polypeptide(L)' 'MLDHNYSQEYNPIKGRSLMAHIRRTRHLMKPSHRSCFSFAILHSKSNPYQFFSI' A
#
# COMPACT_ATOMS: atom_id res chain seq x y z
N MET A 1 -16.70 9.87 -19.01
CA MET A 1 -15.65 9.31 -18.13
C MET A 1 -15.33 7.96 -18.72
N LEU A 2 -14.12 7.75 -19.26
CA LEU A 2 -13.78 6.47 -19.88
C LEU A 2 -13.63 5.44 -18.75
N ASP A 3 -14.61 4.55 -18.63
CA ASP A 3 -14.54 3.35 -17.80
C ASP A 3 -13.48 2.42 -18.39
N HIS A 4 -12.22 2.68 -18.05
CA HIS A 4 -11.14 1.75 -18.31
C HIS A 4 -11.41 0.49 -17.47
N ASN A 5 -11.94 -0.53 -18.12
CA ASN A 5 -12.05 -1.88 -17.59
C ASN A 5 -10.64 -2.40 -17.26
N TYR A 6 -10.20 -2.15 -16.02
CA TYR A 6 -8.97 -2.67 -15.42
C TYR A 6 -9.09 -4.14 -15.01
N SER A 7 -9.98 -4.92 -15.63
CA SER A 7 -9.89 -6.38 -15.66
C SER A 7 -8.72 -6.83 -16.55
N GLN A 8 -7.56 -6.17 -16.41
CA GLN A 8 -6.28 -6.73 -16.81
C GLN A 8 -5.94 -7.81 -15.79
N GLU A 9 -5.81 -9.06 -16.26
CA GLU A 9 -5.21 -10.14 -15.48
C GLU A 9 -3.98 -9.62 -14.74
N TYR A 10 -4.05 -9.65 -13.41
CA TYR A 10 -2.93 -9.30 -12.55
C TYR A 10 -1.79 -10.28 -12.86
N ASN A 11 -0.82 -9.82 -13.64
CA ASN A 11 0.38 -10.58 -13.95
C ASN A 11 1.53 -10.07 -13.07
N PRO A 12 1.87 -10.77 -11.97
CA PRO A 12 2.88 -10.31 -11.03
C PRO A 12 4.29 -10.26 -11.64
N ILE A 13 4.50 -10.86 -12.81
CA ILE A 13 5.80 -10.90 -13.49
C ILE A 13 6.05 -9.58 -14.24
N LYS A 14 5.00 -8.98 -14.83
CA LYS A 14 5.12 -7.75 -15.63
C LYS A 14 5.64 -6.55 -14.80
N GLY A 15 5.33 -6.50 -13.50
CA GLY A 15 5.80 -5.44 -12.59
C GLY A 15 7.20 -5.64 -12.03
N ARG A 16 7.79 -6.85 -12.13
CA ARG A 16 9.10 -7.16 -11.51
C ARG A 16 10.24 -6.36 -12.12
N SER A 17 10.25 -6.19 -13.44
CA SER A 17 11.28 -5.39 -14.12
C SER A 17 11.19 -3.91 -13.74
N LEU A 18 9.98 -3.36 -13.71
CA LEU A 18 9.74 -1.96 -13.34
C LEU A 18 10.23 -1.65 -11.92
N MET A 19 10.02 -2.57 -10.99
CA MET A 19 10.40 -2.41 -9.59
C MET A 19 11.78 -2.99 -9.24
N ALA A 20 12.54 -3.52 -10.21
CA ALA A 20 13.79 -4.23 -9.95
C ALA A 20 14.84 -3.40 -9.21
N HIS A 21 14.81 -2.07 -9.39
CA HIS A 21 15.72 -1.13 -8.72
C HIS A 21 15.30 -0.80 -7.28
N ILE A 22 14.08 -1.16 -6.85
CA ILE A 22 13.50 -0.78 -5.56
C ILE A 22 13.57 -1.96 -4.58
N ARG A 23 14.34 -1.79 -3.49
CA ARG A 23 14.45 -2.82 -2.44
C ARG A 23 13.48 -2.63 -1.26
N ARG A 24 12.86 -1.46 -1.12
CA ARG A 24 11.94 -1.13 -0.01
C ARG A 24 10.65 -0.51 -0.54
N THR A 25 9.55 -1.25 -0.46
CA THR A 25 8.26 -0.88 -1.06
C THR A 25 7.12 -0.76 -0.04
N ARG A 26 7.40 -0.92 1.26
CA ARG A 26 6.35 -0.90 2.30
C ARG A 26 5.50 0.38 2.27
N HIS A 27 6.09 1.52 1.94
CA HIS A 27 5.39 2.80 1.81
C HIS A 27 4.32 2.82 0.70
N LEU A 28 4.35 1.86 -0.25
CA LEU A 28 3.35 1.74 -1.31
C LEU A 28 2.09 1.00 -0.87
N MET A 29 2.19 0.08 0.09
CA MET A 29 1.06 -0.77 0.51
C MET A 29 0.65 -0.56 1.97
N LYS A 30 1.59 -0.30 2.88
CA LYS A 30 1.30 -0.11 4.31
C LYS A 30 0.91 1.33 4.59
N PRO A 31 -0.33 1.61 5.06
CA PRO A 31 -0.78 2.97 5.36
C PRO A 31 0.10 3.69 6.39
N SER A 32 0.61 2.97 7.38
CA SER A 32 1.49 3.50 8.44
C SER A 32 2.85 4.00 7.95
N HIS A 33 3.28 3.62 6.75
CA HIS A 33 4.59 3.95 6.20
C HIS A 33 4.50 4.98 5.06
N ARG A 34 3.32 5.57 4.85
CA ARG A 34 3.09 6.63 3.86
C ARG A 34 3.48 7.99 4.45
N SER A 35 3.92 8.92 3.60
CA SER A 35 4.27 10.29 3.99
C SER A 35 3.08 11.06 4.58
N CYS A 36 1.86 10.77 4.13
CA CYS A 36 0.63 11.36 4.65
C CYS A 36 0.08 10.67 5.91
N PHE A 37 0.85 9.75 6.52
CA PHE A 37 0.41 9.09 7.74
C PHE A 37 0.28 10.09 8.89
N SER A 38 -0.83 10.00 9.64
CA SER A 38 -1.08 10.82 10.82
C SER A 38 -1.39 9.93 12.02
N PHE A 39 -0.72 10.20 13.15
CA PHE A 39 -0.96 9.51 14.41
C PHE A 39 -2.36 9.74 14.97
N ALA A 40 -3.07 10.80 14.54
CA ALA A 40 -4.47 11.03 14.87
C ALA A 40 -5.38 9.85 14.50
N ILE A 41 -5.01 9.07 13.46
CA ILE A 41 -5.75 7.88 13.01
C ILE A 41 -5.79 6.80 14.11
N LEU A 42 -4.75 6.73 14.94
CA LEU A 42 -4.64 5.71 16.01
C LEU A 42 -5.54 5.99 17.21
N HIS A 43 -6.03 7.21 17.40
CA HIS A 43 -6.91 7.57 18.52
C HIS A 43 -8.28 6.87 18.48
N SER A 44 -8.67 6.34 17.33
CA SER A 44 -9.92 5.58 17.16
C SER A 44 -9.84 4.13 17.66
N LYS A 45 -8.65 3.61 17.99
CA LYS A 45 -8.44 2.20 18.31
C LYS A 45 -7.92 2.00 19.73
N SER A 46 -8.62 1.15 20.48
CA SER A 46 -8.24 0.74 21.85
C SER A 46 -6.97 -0.10 21.90
N ASN A 47 -6.55 -0.69 20.76
CA ASN A 47 -5.33 -1.47 20.65
C ASN A 47 -4.44 -0.92 19.52
N PRO A 48 -3.28 -0.29 19.84
CA PRO A 48 -2.41 0.29 18.84
C PRO A 48 -1.76 -0.74 17.91
N TYR A 49 -1.64 -2.00 18.34
CA TYR A 49 -1.01 -3.08 17.55
C TYR A 49 -1.90 -3.60 16.42
N GLN A 50 -3.21 -3.34 16.47
CA GLN A 50 -4.16 -3.79 15.45
C GLN A 50 -4.02 -3.03 14.12
N PHE A 51 -3.50 -1.80 14.15
CA PHE A 51 -3.26 -1.01 12.93
C PHE A 51 -1.97 -1.42 12.20
N PHE A 52 -0.96 -1.89 12.93
CA PHE A 52 0.34 -2.27 12.36
C PHE A 52 0.41 -3.73 11.88
N SER A 53 -0.62 -4.55 12.19
CA SER A 53 -0.69 -5.97 11.82
C SER A 53 -1.23 -6.22 10.39
N ILE A 54 -1.60 -5.17 9.65
CA ILE A 54 -1.96 -5.21 8.22
C ILE A 54 -0.69 -4.90 7.38
#